data_AF-A0A932B955-F1
#
_entry.id   AF-A0A932B955-F1
#
_cell.length_a   1.000
_cell.length_b   1.000
_cell.length_c   1.000
_cell.angle_alpha   90.00
_cell.angle_beta   90.00
_cell.angle_gamma   90.00
#
_symmetry.space_group_name_H-M   'P 1'
#
loop_
_entity.id
_entity.type
_entity.pdbx_description
1 polymer ?
#
loop_
_entity_poly.entity_id
_entity_poly.type
_entity_poly.pdbx_seq_one_letter_code
_entity_poly.pdbx_strand_id
1 'polypeptide(L)'
;MDTQQPQSLKDLQARYPYQFSDPKLGIAMAKGWVVVFAQLCSDVDQVLGPNKRGFHWTQVKEKFGSARFYFEFEGREPDLRMDIQTPEGVLTQLEPGGQEALDNRDHGFEEINSEIRRLALLAEQATRRVCLVCGKQGVQDVDGGYALVLCPEHKAQRRRPEGLPPFWDKLRDTKDG
;
A
#
# COMPACT_ATOMS: atom_id res chain seq x y z
N MET A 1 -25.38 9.94 -6.41
CA MET A 1 -24.43 9.85 -7.54
C MET A 1 -23.61 8.60 -7.32
N ASP A 2 -23.73 7.61 -8.20
CA ASP A 2 -23.01 6.34 -8.08
C ASP A 2 -21.50 6.57 -8.17
N THR A 3 -20.84 6.72 -7.03
CA THR A 3 -19.38 6.66 -6.97
C THR A 3 -18.96 5.20 -7.04
N GLN A 4 -18.86 4.69 -8.27
CA GLN A 4 -18.27 3.38 -8.52
C GLN A 4 -16.85 3.36 -7.91
N GLN A 5 -16.60 2.41 -7.03
CA GLN A 5 -15.33 2.27 -6.33
C GLN A 5 -14.22 1.99 -7.35
N PRO A 6 -13.03 2.66 -7.28
CA PRO A 6 -11.95 2.43 -8.23
C PRO A 6 -11.59 0.94 -8.32
N GLN A 7 -11.51 0.42 -9.56
CA GLN A 7 -11.29 -1.02 -9.80
C GLN A 7 -9.89 -1.32 -10.35
N SER A 8 -9.07 -0.29 -10.62
CA SER A 8 -7.70 -0.44 -11.09
C SER A 8 -6.76 0.63 -10.53
N LEU A 9 -5.45 0.39 -10.60
CA LEU A 9 -4.43 1.40 -10.29
C LEU A 9 -4.55 2.64 -11.19
N LYS A 10 -4.93 2.45 -12.45
CA LYS A 10 -5.09 3.56 -13.40
C LYS A 10 -6.24 4.49 -12.99
N ASP A 11 -7.34 3.93 -12.50
CA ASP A 11 -8.48 4.73 -12.01
C ASP A 11 -8.08 5.52 -10.75
N LEU A 12 -7.27 4.90 -9.87
CA LEU A 12 -6.74 5.58 -8.69
C LEU A 12 -5.79 6.71 -9.06
N GLN A 13 -4.89 6.49 -10.03
CA GLN A 13 -4.01 7.54 -10.53
C GLN A 13 -4.79 8.70 -11.16
N ALA A 14 -5.83 8.40 -11.93
CA ALA A 14 -6.68 9.43 -12.53
C ALA A 14 -7.45 10.22 -11.46
N ARG A 15 -7.88 9.57 -10.38
CA ARG A 15 -8.66 10.18 -9.31
C ARG A 15 -7.83 10.97 -8.31
N TYR A 16 -6.63 10.48 -7.98
CA TYR A 16 -5.73 11.07 -6.99
C TYR A 16 -4.33 11.29 -7.57
N PRO A 17 -4.16 12.07 -8.65
CA PRO A 17 -2.90 12.15 -9.39
C PRO A 17 -1.71 12.58 -8.53
N TYR A 18 -1.93 13.45 -7.53
CA TYR A 18 -0.87 13.89 -6.62
C TYR A 18 -0.31 12.74 -5.77
N GLN A 19 -1.09 11.69 -5.47
CA GLN A 19 -0.61 10.55 -4.70
C GLN A 19 0.35 9.66 -5.50
N PHE A 20 0.45 9.85 -6.82
CA PHE A 20 1.24 9.03 -7.74
C PHE A 20 2.22 9.89 -8.55
N SER A 21 2.68 11.01 -7.98
CA SER A 21 3.52 11.99 -8.68
C SER A 21 5.02 11.64 -8.72
N ASP A 22 5.48 10.64 -7.96
CA ASP A 22 6.90 10.25 -7.93
C ASP A 22 7.31 9.48 -9.21
N PRO A 23 8.33 9.94 -9.96
CA PRO A 23 8.84 9.23 -11.13
C PRO A 23 9.53 7.89 -10.83
N LYS A 24 9.89 7.60 -9.57
CA LYS A 24 10.55 6.35 -9.14
C LYS A 24 9.58 5.31 -8.56
N LEU A 25 8.29 5.49 -8.81
CA LEU A 25 7.18 4.74 -8.23
C LEU A 25 7.33 3.21 -8.31
N GLY A 26 7.66 2.57 -7.20
CA GLY A 26 7.77 1.11 -7.11
C GLY A 26 6.45 0.42 -6.74
N ILE A 27 5.38 0.58 -7.52
CA ILE A 27 4.05 0.01 -7.19
C ILE A 27 3.82 -1.32 -7.90
N ALA A 28 3.93 -2.40 -7.14
CA ALA A 28 3.42 -3.72 -7.51
C ALA A 28 2.16 -4.01 -6.70
N MET A 29 0.99 -3.81 -7.31
CA MET A 29 -0.30 -4.00 -6.66
C MET A 29 -0.88 -5.34 -7.04
N ALA A 30 -1.29 -6.13 -6.05
CA ALA A 30 -2.10 -7.29 -6.32
C ALA A 30 -3.54 -6.89 -6.59
N LYS A 31 -4.19 -7.50 -7.60
CA LYS A 31 -5.58 -7.23 -7.98
C LYS A 31 -6.54 -7.31 -6.78
N GLY A 32 -6.34 -8.30 -5.92
CA GLY A 32 -7.16 -8.48 -4.72
C GLY A 32 -6.99 -7.40 -3.64
N TRP A 33 -5.97 -6.56 -3.73
CA TRP A 33 -5.73 -5.45 -2.80
C TRP A 33 -6.26 -4.11 -3.30
N VAL A 34 -6.66 -4.00 -4.57
CA VAL A 34 -7.06 -2.71 -5.17
C VAL A 34 -8.17 -2.03 -4.38
N VAL A 35 -9.16 -2.78 -3.89
CA VAL A 35 -10.26 -2.22 -3.08
C VAL A 35 -9.75 -1.64 -1.76
N VAL A 36 -8.84 -2.34 -1.08
CA VAL A 36 -8.23 -1.86 0.18
C VAL A 36 -7.40 -0.62 -0.08
N PHE A 37 -6.58 -0.64 -1.13
CA PHE A 37 -5.74 0.49 -1.50
C PHE A 37 -6.56 1.70 -1.97
N ALA A 38 -7.68 1.47 -2.67
CA ALA A 38 -8.61 2.53 -3.07
C ALA A 38 -9.22 3.23 -1.86
N GLN A 39 -9.60 2.47 -0.83
CA GLN A 39 -10.08 3.05 0.42
C GLN A 39 -8.98 3.86 1.11
N LEU A 40 -7.76 3.31 1.19
CA LEU A 40 -6.62 4.03 1.76
C LEU A 40 -6.34 5.35 1.03
N CYS A 41 -6.34 5.36 -0.30
CA CYS A 41 -6.16 6.58 -1.09
C CYS A 41 -7.22 7.63 -0.77
N SER A 42 -8.48 7.20 -0.62
CA SER A 42 -9.59 8.09 -0.25
C SER A 42 -9.45 8.63 1.17
N ASP A 43 -9.09 7.79 2.14
CA ASP A 43 -8.95 8.19 3.55
C ASP A 43 -7.79 9.19 3.71
N VAL A 44 -6.66 8.94 3.04
CA VAL A 44 -5.53 9.86 3.01
C VAL A 44 -5.91 11.20 2.36
N ASP A 45 -6.65 11.17 1.25
CA ASP A 45 -7.14 12.40 0.60
C ASP A 45 -8.01 13.26 1.53
N GLN A 46 -8.84 12.63 2.35
CA GLN A 46 -9.66 13.30 3.35
C GLN A 46 -8.83 13.89 4.49
N VAL A 47 -7.86 13.13 5.03
CA VAL A 47 -6.98 13.59 6.12
C VAL A 47 -6.13 14.79 5.69
N LEU A 48 -5.62 14.77 4.46
CA LEU A 48 -4.83 15.89 3.92
C LEU A 48 -5.70 17.13 3.66
N GLY A 49 -6.98 16.94 3.32
CA GLY A 49 -7.86 18.04 2.95
C GLY A 49 -7.34 18.79 1.72
N PRO A 50 -7.58 20.12 1.60
CA PRO A 50 -7.14 20.90 0.44
C PRO A 50 -5.60 21.00 0.32
N ASN A 51 -4.88 21.00 1.45
CA ASN A 51 -3.43 21.07 1.45
C ASN A 51 -2.85 19.66 1.37
N LYS A 52 -2.43 19.23 0.17
CA LYS A 52 -1.87 17.89 -0.06
C LYS A 52 -0.47 17.70 0.52
N ARG A 53 0.20 18.77 0.97
CA ARG A 53 1.51 18.75 1.64
C ARG A 53 2.62 18.00 0.88
N GLY A 54 2.49 17.88 -0.45
CA GLY A 54 3.43 17.10 -1.27
C GLY A 54 3.38 15.59 -1.00
N PHE A 55 2.31 15.07 -0.39
CA PHE A 55 2.15 13.65 -0.14
C PHE A 55 2.15 12.84 -1.45
N HIS A 56 2.89 11.75 -1.47
CA HIS A 56 2.83 10.76 -2.55
C HIS A 56 3.25 9.35 -2.08
N TRP A 57 2.71 8.33 -2.72
CA TRP A 57 3.15 6.95 -2.56
C TRP A 57 4.49 6.76 -3.27
N THR A 58 5.44 6.10 -2.62
CA THR A 58 6.76 5.80 -3.21
C THR A 58 6.91 4.32 -3.54
N GLN A 59 6.27 3.44 -2.76
CA GLN A 59 6.35 2.00 -2.98
C GLN A 59 5.10 1.28 -2.47
N VAL A 60 4.63 0.30 -3.25
CA VAL A 60 3.74 -0.76 -2.75
C VAL A 60 4.38 -2.10 -3.07
N LYS A 61 4.64 -2.88 -2.02
CA LYS A 61 5.25 -4.21 -2.16
C LYS A 61 4.59 -5.25 -1.27
N GLU A 62 4.77 -6.51 -1.65
CA GLU A 62 4.37 -7.66 -0.85
C GLU A 62 5.46 -8.02 0.16
N LYS A 63 5.05 -8.28 1.40
CA LYS A 63 5.89 -8.84 2.45
C LYS A 63 5.04 -9.77 3.34
N PHE A 64 5.39 -11.06 3.31
CA PHE A 64 4.78 -12.14 4.08
C PHE A 64 3.26 -12.33 3.87
N GLY A 65 2.81 -12.22 2.63
CA GLY A 65 1.43 -12.35 2.20
C GLY A 65 0.60 -11.08 2.34
N SER A 66 1.21 -9.94 2.68
CA SER A 66 0.51 -8.67 2.93
C SER A 66 1.20 -7.49 2.26
N ALA A 67 0.46 -6.42 2.01
CA ALA A 67 1.00 -5.22 1.43
C ALA A 67 1.86 -4.43 2.43
N ARG A 68 2.74 -3.58 1.89
CA ARG A 68 3.42 -2.48 2.57
C ARG A 68 3.20 -1.23 1.76
N PHE A 69 2.69 -0.18 2.39
CA PHE A 69 2.40 1.10 1.73
C PHE A 69 3.40 2.15 2.22
N TYR A 70 4.38 2.47 1.38
CA TYR A 70 5.38 3.50 1.66
C TYR A 70 4.96 4.80 1.00
N PHE A 71 5.13 5.89 1.72
CA PHE A 71 4.79 7.23 1.29
C PHE A 71 5.82 8.22 1.82
N GLU A 72 5.86 9.39 1.19
CA GLU A 72 6.70 10.51 1.57
C GLU A 72 5.92 11.82 1.44
N PHE A 73 6.48 12.88 2.03
CA PHE A 73 6.04 14.25 1.83
C PHE A 73 7.20 15.04 1.23
N GLU A 74 6.94 15.81 0.18
CA GLU A 74 7.95 16.65 -0.46
C GLU A 74 8.66 17.56 0.56
N GLY A 75 10.00 17.56 0.51
CA GLY A 75 10.83 18.38 1.39
C GLY A 75 11.03 17.83 2.81
N ARG A 76 10.56 16.62 3.11
CA ARG A 76 10.74 15.98 4.43
C ARG A 76 11.58 14.73 4.35
N GLU A 77 12.32 14.50 5.42
CA GLU A 77 13.00 13.24 5.63
C GLU A 77 11.97 12.10 5.76
N PRO A 78 12.16 10.99 5.03
CA PRO A 78 11.25 9.86 5.08
C PRO A 78 11.36 9.12 6.41
N ASP A 79 10.30 8.41 6.75
CA ASP A 79 10.30 7.55 7.93
C ASP A 79 11.19 6.33 7.74
N LEU A 80 11.93 5.98 8.78
CA LEU A 80 12.66 4.73 8.82
C LEU A 80 11.69 3.61 9.23
N ARG A 81 11.41 2.71 8.28
CA ARG A 81 10.65 1.49 8.54
C ARG A 81 11.56 0.27 8.63
N MET A 82 11.47 -0.45 9.73
CA MET A 82 12.12 -1.74 9.93
C MET A 82 11.07 -2.85 10.13
N ASP A 83 11.15 -3.90 9.32
CA ASP A 83 10.25 -5.06 9.40
C ASP A 83 11.10 -6.32 9.67
N ILE A 84 10.98 -6.88 10.87
CA ILE A 84 11.71 -8.07 11.34
C ILE A 84 10.77 -9.28 11.30
N GLN A 85 11.16 -10.34 10.59
CA GLN A 85 10.46 -11.61 10.63
C GLN A 85 10.90 -12.43 11.85
N THR A 86 9.94 -12.88 12.65
CA THR A 86 10.13 -13.78 13.79
C THR A 86 9.26 -15.03 13.62
N PRO A 87 9.47 -16.09 14.41
CA PRO A 87 8.57 -17.26 14.40
C PRO A 87 7.10 -16.91 14.72
N GLU A 88 6.87 -15.85 15.50
CA GLU A 88 5.56 -15.35 15.91
C GLU A 88 4.90 -14.44 14.87
N GLY A 89 5.65 -14.01 13.84
CA GLY A 89 5.13 -13.18 12.75
C GLY A 89 6.09 -12.10 12.30
N VAL A 90 5.58 -10.89 12.07
CA VAL A 90 6.38 -9.78 11.55
C VAL A 90 6.24 -8.61 12.52
N LEU A 91 7.35 -8.27 13.17
CA LEU A 91 7.47 -7.07 13.97
C LEU A 91 7.79 -5.89 13.05
N THR A 92 7.01 -4.82 13.16
CA THR A 92 7.22 -3.58 12.40
C THR A 92 7.55 -2.46 13.38
N GLN A 93 8.67 -1.79 13.16
CA GLN A 93 9.07 -0.57 13.85
C GLN A 93 9.11 0.59 12.86
N LEU A 94 8.56 1.73 13.24
CA LEU A 94 8.53 2.97 12.46
C LEU A 94 9.18 4.06 13.31
N GLU A 95 10.30 4.60 12.84
CA GLU A 95 10.93 5.77 13.42
C GLU A 95 10.60 6.99 12.53
N PRO A 96 10.17 8.12 13.12
CA PRO A 96 9.96 9.34 12.36
C PRO A 96 11.25 9.81 11.68
N GLY A 97 11.14 10.29 10.44
CA GLY A 97 12.19 11.08 9.80
C GLY A 97 12.53 12.34 10.60
N GLY A 98 13.74 12.88 10.42
CA GLY A 98 14.21 14.06 11.14
C GLY A 98 13.23 15.24 11.03
N GLN A 99 12.80 15.76 12.18
CA GLN A 99 11.84 16.87 12.30
C GLN A 99 12.56 18.22 12.30
N GLU A 100 13.21 18.60 11.21
CA GLU A 100 13.51 20.03 11.04
C GLU A 100 12.21 20.72 10.61
N ALA A 101 11.59 21.45 11.54
CA ALA A 101 10.36 22.19 11.27
C ALA A 101 10.61 23.19 10.14
N LEU A 102 10.02 22.93 8.96
CA LEU A 102 10.24 23.72 7.75
C LEU A 102 9.69 25.15 7.87
N ASP A 103 8.74 25.41 8.77
CA ASP A 103 8.38 26.72 9.31
C ASP A 103 7.27 26.62 10.40
N ASN A 104 6.92 27.73 11.04
CA ASN A 104 5.78 27.84 11.97
C ASN A 104 4.39 27.64 11.31
N ARG A 105 4.28 27.49 9.98
CA ARG A 105 3.00 27.26 9.28
C ARG A 105 2.66 25.77 9.16
N ASP A 106 3.51 24.92 9.71
CA ASP A 106 3.37 23.47 9.67
C ASP A 106 2.62 22.87 10.87
N HIS A 107 1.81 23.68 11.55
CA HIS A 107 0.91 23.21 12.59
C HIS A 107 0.04 22.05 12.07
N GLY A 108 -0.06 20.99 12.86
CA GLY A 108 -0.87 19.82 12.52
C GLY A 108 -0.16 18.76 11.68
N PHE A 109 1.09 18.96 11.23
CA PHE A 109 1.77 17.97 10.39
C PHE A 109 1.98 16.64 11.11
N GLU A 110 2.43 16.69 12.37
CA GLU A 110 2.71 15.47 13.13
C GLU A 110 1.43 14.65 13.34
N GLU A 111 0.31 15.30 13.61
CA GLU A 111 -1.00 14.66 13.74
C GLU A 111 -1.46 14.05 12.41
N ILE A 112 -1.32 14.79 11.31
CA ILE A 112 -1.66 14.31 9.96
C ILE A 112 -0.78 13.12 9.56
N ASN A 113 0.53 13.21 9.79
CA ASN A 113 1.48 12.15 9.47
C ASN A 113 1.18 10.90 10.30
N SER A 114 1.00 11.05 11.61
CA SER A 114 0.61 9.97 12.52
C SER A 114 -0.69 9.29 12.09
N GLU A 115 -1.68 10.06 11.66
CA GLU A 115 -2.95 9.52 11.19
C GLU A 115 -2.80 8.75 9.87
N ILE A 116 -2.02 9.27 8.92
CA ILE A 116 -1.74 8.57 7.64
C ILE A 116 -0.96 7.27 7.89
N ARG A 117 0.01 7.25 8.81
CA ARG A 117 0.68 6.00 9.23
C ARG A 117 -0.31 4.99 9.80
N ARG A 118 -1.23 5.45 10.65
CA ARG A 118 -2.28 4.59 11.24
C ARG A 118 -3.17 3.99 10.16
N LEU A 119 -3.62 4.80 9.19
CA LEU A 119 -4.42 4.35 8.05
C LEU A 119 -3.66 3.33 7.20
N ALA A 120 -2.39 3.60 6.87
CA ALA A 120 -1.55 2.67 6.13
C ALA A 120 -1.43 1.33 6.88
N LEU A 121 -1.15 1.34 8.18
CA LEU A 121 -1.06 0.12 9.00
C LEU A 121 -2.38 -0.67 9.03
N LEU A 122 -3.53 0.00 9.12
CA LEU A 122 -4.83 -0.65 9.06
C LEU A 122 -5.09 -1.29 7.69
N ALA A 123 -4.75 -0.60 6.61
CA ALA A 123 -4.84 -1.15 5.26
C ALA A 123 -3.93 -2.38 5.10
N GLU A 124 -2.69 -2.34 5.62
CA GLU A 124 -1.79 -3.50 5.63
C GLU A 124 -2.42 -4.68 6.37
N GLN A 125 -3.01 -4.46 7.53
CA GLN A 125 -3.72 -5.49 8.28
C GLN A 125 -4.93 -6.06 7.51
N ALA A 126 -5.67 -5.21 6.80
CA ALA A 126 -6.77 -5.65 5.95
C ALA A 126 -6.27 -6.56 4.81
N THR A 127 -5.13 -6.25 4.19
CA THR A 127 -4.56 -7.11 3.14
C THR A 127 -4.18 -8.51 3.62
N ARG A 128 -3.92 -8.71 4.93
CA ARG A 128 -3.64 -10.03 5.53
C ARG A 128 -4.85 -10.97 5.54
N ARG A 129 -6.04 -10.45 5.22
CA ARG A 129 -7.31 -11.19 5.33
C ARG A 129 -8.02 -11.38 4.00
N VAL A 130 -7.47 -10.84 2.91
CA VAL A 130 -8.07 -10.93 1.58
C VAL A 130 -7.13 -11.64 0.61
N CYS A 131 -7.72 -12.41 -0.29
CA CYS A 131 -7.02 -13.14 -1.33
C CYS A 131 -6.31 -12.16 -2.25
N LEU A 132 -5.00 -12.32 -2.38
CA LEU A 132 -4.14 -11.54 -3.28
C LEU A 132 -4.68 -11.49 -4.73
N VAL A 133 -5.30 -12.57 -5.18
CA VAL A 133 -5.75 -12.70 -6.57
C VAL A 133 -7.07 -11.99 -6.84
N CYS A 134 -8.05 -12.15 -5.96
CA CYS A 134 -9.44 -11.74 -6.23
C CYS A 134 -10.11 -10.90 -5.13
N GLY A 135 -9.45 -10.66 -4.01
CA GLY A 135 -9.96 -9.80 -2.93
C GLY A 135 -11.00 -10.45 -2.01
N LYS A 136 -11.48 -11.67 -2.31
CA LYS A 136 -12.35 -12.45 -1.39
C LYS A 136 -11.61 -12.78 -0.09
N GLN A 137 -12.33 -13.08 0.98
CA GLN A 137 -11.74 -13.54 2.25
C GLN A 137 -10.73 -14.67 2.00
N GLY A 138 -9.52 -14.51 2.56
CA GLY A 138 -8.42 -15.44 2.41
C GLY A 138 -7.76 -15.77 3.74
N VAL A 139 -6.93 -16.81 3.72
CA VAL A 139 -6.06 -17.21 4.82
C VAL A 139 -4.64 -17.35 4.31
N GLN A 140 -3.67 -17.25 5.21
CA GLN A 140 -2.27 -17.44 4.87
C GLN A 140 -2.04 -18.87 4.36
N ASP A 141 -1.32 -18.96 3.25
CA ASP A 141 -0.91 -20.17 2.57
C ASP A 141 0.59 -20.11 2.32
N VAL A 142 1.34 -21.03 2.93
CA VAL A 142 2.79 -21.12 2.80
C VAL A 142 3.12 -22.31 1.90
N ASP A 143 3.94 -22.06 0.88
CA ASP A 143 4.38 -23.08 -0.07
C ASP A 143 5.75 -22.69 -0.63
N GLY A 144 6.71 -23.61 -0.61
CA GLY A 144 8.09 -23.36 -1.06
C GLY A 144 8.79 -22.19 -0.34
N GLY A 145 8.42 -21.87 0.90
CA GLY A 145 8.96 -20.72 1.65
C GLY A 145 8.27 -19.38 1.36
N TYR A 146 7.31 -19.34 0.44
CA TYR A 146 6.55 -18.13 0.10
C TYR A 146 5.18 -18.12 0.77
N ALA A 147 4.92 -17.10 1.58
CA ALA A 147 3.62 -16.88 2.21
C ALA A 147 2.75 -15.97 1.34
N LEU A 148 1.56 -16.43 0.97
CA LEU A 148 0.53 -15.64 0.29
C LEU A 148 -0.78 -15.70 1.09
N VAL A 149 -1.66 -14.71 0.95
CA VAL A 149 -3.05 -14.82 1.46
C VAL A 149 -3.96 -15.18 0.31
N LEU A 150 -4.64 -16.32 0.41
CA LEU A 150 -5.46 -16.88 -0.68
C LEU A 150 -6.82 -17.35 -0.17
N CYS A 151 -7.85 -17.20 -0.99
CA CYS A 151 -9.13 -17.86 -0.76
C CYS A 151 -9.02 -19.37 -1.05
N PRO A 152 -9.99 -20.21 -0.63
CA PRO A 152 -9.92 -21.66 -0.83
C PRO A 152 -9.70 -22.07 -2.29
N GLU A 153 -10.33 -21.34 -3.22
CA GLU A 153 -10.23 -21.58 -4.66
C GLU A 153 -8.79 -21.33 -5.18
N HIS A 154 -8.22 -20.15 -4.93
CA HIS A 154 -6.86 -19.85 -5.39
C HIS A 154 -5.79 -20.64 -4.63
N LYS A 155 -6.03 -21.01 -3.37
CA LYS A 155 -5.17 -21.95 -2.65
C LYS A 155 -5.11 -23.30 -3.36
N ALA A 156 -6.24 -23.83 -3.79
CA ALA A 156 -6.27 -25.07 -4.56
C ALA A 156 -5.61 -24.92 -5.94
N GLN A 157 -5.82 -23.79 -6.63
CA GLN A 157 -5.17 -23.51 -7.92
C GLN A 157 -3.65 -23.41 -7.81
N ARG A 158 -3.11 -22.79 -6.74
CA ARG A 158 -1.66 -22.68 -6.51
C ARG A 158 -0.94 -24.02 -6.51
N ARG A 159 -1.62 -25.10 -6.11
CA ARG A 159 -1.06 -26.47 -6.07
C ARG A 159 -1.14 -27.22 -7.39
N ARG A 160 -1.79 -26.65 -8.41
CA ARG A 160 -1.89 -27.26 -9.75
C ARG A 160 -0.68 -26.86 -10.61
N PRO A 161 -0.35 -27.63 -11.66
CA PRO A 161 0.75 -27.30 -12.58
C PRO A 161 0.61 -25.93 -13.26
N GLU A 162 -0.62 -25.47 -13.50
CA GLU A 162 -0.87 -24.16 -14.12
C GLU A 162 -0.57 -22.97 -13.19
N GLY A 163 -0.54 -23.22 -11.87
CA GLY A 163 -0.30 -22.20 -10.86
C GLY A 163 -1.43 -21.17 -10.73
N LEU A 164 -1.09 -20.03 -10.13
CA LEU A 164 -2.02 -18.89 -9.98
C LEU A 164 -2.09 -18.07 -11.28
N PRO A 165 -3.25 -17.50 -11.63
CA PRO A 165 -3.36 -16.59 -12.77
C PRO A 165 -2.56 -15.30 -12.51
N PRO A 166 -2.24 -14.49 -13.55
CA PRO A 166 -1.59 -13.19 -13.34
C PRO A 166 -2.45 -12.24 -12.49
N PHE A 167 -1.92 -11.85 -11.33
CA PHE A 167 -2.62 -10.99 -10.37
C PHE A 167 -1.85 -9.72 -9.99
N TRP A 168 -0.66 -9.49 -10.55
CA TRP A 168 0.10 -8.27 -10.34
C TRP A 168 -0.23 -7.23 -11.41
N ASP A 169 -0.69 -6.07 -10.96
CA ASP A 169 -0.74 -4.85 -11.76
C ASP A 169 0.42 -3.95 -11.35
N LYS A 170 1.17 -3.45 -12.34
CA LYS A 170 2.27 -2.51 -12.14
C LYS A 170 1.96 -1.21 -12.84
N LEU A 171 2.16 -0.09 -12.15
CA LEU A 171 2.35 1.19 -12.84
C LEU A 171 3.76 1.13 -13.45
N ARG A 172 3.87 1.34 -14.77
CA ARG A 172 5.11 1.13 -15.52
C ARG A 172 6.27 1.90 -14.87
N ASP A 173 7.45 1.25 -14.78
CA ASP A 173 8.71 1.99 -14.70
C ASP A 173 8.79 2.86 -15.96
N THR A 174 8.75 4.18 -15.81
CA THR A 174 9.24 5.07 -16.87
C THR A 174 10.75 4.90 -16.96
N LYS A 175 11.19 3.84 -17.62
CA LYS A 175 12.47 3.81 -18.31
C LYS A 175 12.21 4.20 -19.75
N ASP A 176 12.21 5.50 -20.00
CA ASP A 176 12.51 6.11 -21.30
C ASP A 176 12.92 7.56 -21.03
N GLY A 177 14.23 7.81 -21.15
CA GLY A 177 14.91 9.07 -20.88
C GLY A 177 16.42 8.85 -20.86
#